data_AF-A0A1C3E800-F1
#
_entry.id   AF-A0A1C3E800-F1
#
_cell.length_a   1.000
_cell.length_b   1.000
_cell.length_c   1.000
_cell.angle_alpha   90.00
_cell.angle_beta   90.00
_cell.angle_gamma   90.00
#
_symmetry.space_group_name_H-M   'P 1'
#
loop_
_entity.id
_entity.type
_entity.pdbx_description
1 polymer ?
#
loop_
_entity_poly.entity_id
_entity_poly.type
_entity_poly.pdbx_seq_one_letter_code
_entity_poly.pdbx_strand_id
1 'polypeptide(L)'
;MRIFVASLGVLLGLASPAIAQPPSEVIRRNVIIQDPTGDNAEKMTPPIATSGTFEVDEVELYRRLATDALKTVDLNSLTLTIWFAQKDVELPEHVLVHLHDLAVIEDDRGKRLLSDEQLKNAHYIKEPRPTGMIKTARGKSGPVISLQLSAPDRNAAVIRSLKGKVTISGIGMEHIELTDLSKLKGGLIEDERLKDFPIRAKVSYEDEQTVVKLLLPEKHDQLEFFGLFRNDQSIRPSGGHITGEDGMTSSVVTYTGDQTKGTFLGIILRKMIDPKTIDFEFKDISLP
;
A
#
# COMPACT_ATOMS: atom_id res chain seq x y z
N MET A 1 46.34 -36.00 -55.22
CA MET A 1 46.03 -37.39 -54.84
C MET A 1 44.55 -37.44 -54.47
N ARG A 2 43.76 -38.16 -55.27
CA ARG A 2 42.34 -38.43 -55.06
C ARG A 2 42.19 -39.53 -54.00
N ILE A 3 41.15 -39.48 -53.17
CA ILE A 3 40.16 -40.57 -53.04
C ILE A 3 38.77 -39.94 -52.88
N PHE A 4 37.82 -40.54 -53.58
CA PHE A 4 36.41 -40.20 -53.76
C PHE A 4 35.55 -41.31 -53.11
N VAL A 5 34.21 -41.21 -53.28
CA VAL A 5 33.13 -42.22 -53.05
C VAL A 5 32.38 -41.97 -51.74
N ALA A 6 31.20 -41.30 -51.75
CA ALA A 6 29.84 -41.75 -52.12
C ALA A 6 29.40 -42.99 -51.28
N SER A 7 28.23 -43.07 -50.64
CA SER A 7 26.88 -42.92 -51.18
C SER A 7 25.82 -43.13 -50.08
N LEU A 8 24.71 -42.40 -50.19
CA LEU A 8 23.30 -42.85 -50.11
C LEU A 8 22.78 -43.63 -48.88
N GLY A 9 21.79 -43.05 -48.18
CA GLY A 9 20.96 -43.76 -47.20
C GLY A 9 19.84 -42.88 -46.63
N VAL A 10 18.64 -43.04 -47.16
CA VAL A 10 17.36 -42.44 -46.76
C VAL A 10 17.08 -42.66 -45.26
N LEU A 11 16.68 -41.60 -44.54
CA LEU A 11 15.88 -41.76 -43.32
C LEU A 11 14.93 -40.57 -43.11
N LEU A 12 13.66 -40.86 -43.43
CA LEU A 12 12.44 -40.47 -42.71
C LEU A 12 12.37 -39.04 -42.14
N GLY A 13 11.51 -38.25 -42.79
CA GLY A 13 10.93 -37.06 -42.20
C GLY A 13 10.26 -37.38 -40.86
N LEU A 14 10.77 -36.74 -39.82
CA LEU A 14 9.98 -36.32 -38.68
C LEU A 14 9.95 -34.80 -38.75
N ALA A 15 8.86 -34.27 -39.31
CA ALA A 15 8.47 -32.90 -39.10
C ALA A 15 8.34 -32.69 -37.58
N SER A 16 9.33 -32.05 -36.97
CA SER A 16 9.07 -31.35 -35.71
C SER A 16 8.09 -30.24 -36.04
N PRO A 17 6.95 -30.12 -35.34
CA PRO A 17 6.11 -28.98 -35.54
C PRO A 17 6.94 -27.75 -35.18
N ALA A 18 7.19 -26.90 -36.17
CA ALA A 18 7.44 -25.50 -35.93
C ALA A 18 6.27 -25.02 -35.08
N ILE A 19 6.50 -24.87 -33.77
CA ILE A 19 5.63 -24.08 -32.92
C ILE A 19 5.85 -22.66 -33.40
N ALA A 20 5.12 -22.30 -34.47
CA ALA A 20 4.84 -20.92 -34.78
C ALA A 20 4.28 -20.32 -33.49
N GLN A 21 5.04 -19.44 -32.86
CA GLN A 21 4.46 -18.55 -31.87
C GLN A 21 3.32 -17.83 -32.60
N PRO A 22 2.05 -18.04 -32.19
CA PRO A 22 1.01 -17.17 -32.69
C PRO A 22 1.37 -15.74 -32.27
N PRO A 23 1.11 -14.73 -33.11
CA PRO A 23 1.28 -13.35 -32.71
C PRO A 23 0.56 -13.17 -31.38
N SER A 24 1.27 -12.64 -30.38
CA SER A 24 0.66 -12.19 -29.14
C SER A 24 -0.28 -11.04 -29.50
N GLU A 25 -1.50 -11.39 -29.90
CA GLU A 25 -2.65 -10.50 -29.79
C GLU A 25 -2.68 -10.09 -28.33
N VAL A 26 -2.31 -8.83 -28.11
CA VAL A 26 -2.64 -8.09 -26.90
C VAL A 26 -4.16 -8.05 -26.88
N ILE A 27 -4.77 -9.10 -26.33
CA ILE A 27 -6.16 -9.09 -25.92
C ILE A 27 -6.20 -8.09 -24.77
N ARG A 28 -6.40 -6.81 -25.12
CA ARG A 28 -7.06 -5.84 -24.25
C ARG A 28 -8.47 -6.37 -24.06
N ARG A 29 -8.63 -7.37 -23.18
CA ARG A 29 -9.91 -7.61 -22.54
C ARG A 29 -10.08 -6.40 -21.65
N ASN A 30 -10.83 -5.43 -22.17
CA ASN A 30 -11.67 -4.60 -21.33
C ASN A 30 -12.42 -5.58 -20.45
N VAL A 31 -11.96 -5.75 -19.21
CA VAL A 31 -12.80 -6.33 -18.18
C VAL A 31 -13.86 -5.27 -17.97
N ILE A 32 -14.94 -5.40 -18.74
CA ILE A 32 -16.23 -4.86 -18.33
C ILE A 32 -16.50 -5.61 -17.04
N ILE A 33 -16.17 -4.98 -15.91
CA ILE A 33 -16.77 -5.34 -14.64
C ILE A 33 -18.25 -5.05 -14.89
N GLN A 34 -19.01 -6.12 -15.14
CA GLN A 34 -20.45 -6.02 -15.05
C GLN A 34 -20.72 -5.56 -13.63
N ASP A 35 -21.17 -4.32 -13.53
CA ASP A 35 -21.82 -3.79 -12.36
C ASP A 35 -22.91 -4.80 -11.98
N PRO A 36 -22.83 -5.46 -10.82
CA PRO A 36 -23.98 -6.16 -10.29
C PRO A 36 -24.91 -5.12 -9.66
N THR A 37 -25.35 -4.13 -10.44
CA THR A 37 -26.63 -3.47 -10.22
C THR A 37 -27.72 -4.50 -10.52
N GLY A 38 -27.89 -5.41 -9.56
CA GLY A 38 -29.19 -5.90 -9.18
C GLY A 38 -29.55 -5.20 -7.87
N ASP A 39 -29.95 -3.93 -7.95
CA ASP A 39 -30.84 -3.13 -7.09
C ASP A 39 -30.97 -3.38 -5.55
N ASN A 40 -30.11 -4.15 -4.89
CA ASN A 40 -30.28 -4.51 -3.47
C ASN A 40 -28.99 -4.41 -2.64
N ALA A 41 -28.11 -3.45 -2.92
CA ALA A 41 -27.27 -2.92 -1.87
C ALA A 41 -28.09 -1.82 -1.18
N GLU A 42 -28.70 -2.13 -0.02
CA GLU A 42 -29.41 -1.13 0.76
C GLU A 42 -28.44 -0.01 1.15
N LYS A 43 -28.55 1.10 0.44
CA LYS A 43 -27.75 2.30 0.64
C LYS A 43 -28.26 3.01 1.88
N MET A 44 -27.78 2.58 3.05
CA MET A 44 -28.13 3.23 4.31
C MET A 44 -27.33 4.53 4.48
N THR A 45 -28.02 5.61 4.82
CA THR A 45 -27.40 6.90 5.16
C THR A 45 -27.45 7.08 6.67
N PRO A 46 -26.37 6.84 7.44
CA PRO A 46 -26.35 7.07 8.89
C PRO A 46 -25.87 8.50 9.22
N PRO A 47 -26.07 8.98 10.47
CA PRO A 47 -26.08 10.42 10.79
C PRO A 47 -24.70 11.09 10.70
N ILE A 48 -24.72 12.33 10.21
CA ILE A 48 -23.57 13.15 9.85
C ILE A 48 -22.81 13.58 11.12
N ALA A 49 -21.57 13.10 11.28
CA ALA A 49 -20.60 13.66 12.22
C ALA A 49 -19.82 14.78 11.51
N THR A 50 -20.04 16.03 11.92
CA THR A 50 -19.37 17.22 11.39
C THR A 50 -18.17 17.63 12.25
N SER A 51 -16.95 17.62 11.68
CA SER A 51 -15.86 18.47 12.18
C SER A 51 -15.34 19.39 11.08
N GLY A 52 -16.04 20.50 10.85
CA GLY A 52 -15.55 21.76 10.23
C GLY A 52 -14.96 21.75 8.81
N THR A 53 -14.49 20.63 8.26
CA THR A 53 -13.98 20.51 6.89
C THR A 53 -14.13 19.12 6.28
N PHE A 54 -14.13 18.02 7.05
CA PHE A 54 -14.48 16.70 6.55
C PHE A 54 -15.66 16.15 7.36
N GLU A 55 -16.55 15.43 6.69
CA GLU A 55 -17.73 14.77 7.24
C GLU A 55 -17.67 13.30 6.85
N VAL A 56 -18.07 12.40 7.73
CA VAL A 56 -18.35 11.03 7.26
C VAL A 56 -19.69 11.06 6.54
N ASP A 57 -19.66 10.90 5.22
CA ASP A 57 -20.86 11.05 4.36
C ASP A 57 -21.54 9.71 4.10
N GLU A 58 -20.77 8.61 4.12
CA GLU A 58 -21.30 7.28 3.82
C GLU A 58 -20.55 6.18 4.58
N VAL A 59 -21.31 5.23 5.12
CA VAL A 59 -20.82 3.97 5.67
C VAL A 59 -21.51 2.84 4.92
N GLU A 60 -20.74 2.02 4.21
CA GLU A 60 -21.27 0.92 3.40
C GLU A 60 -20.77 -0.41 3.99
N LEU A 61 -21.65 -1.40 4.09
CA LEU A 61 -21.30 -2.73 4.58
C LEU A 61 -21.66 -3.76 3.51
N TYR A 62 -20.66 -4.46 2.99
CA TYR A 62 -20.86 -5.48 1.97
C TYR A 62 -20.42 -6.85 2.46
N ARG A 63 -21.22 -7.87 2.17
CA ARG A 63 -20.82 -9.27 2.32
C ARG A 63 -20.13 -9.74 1.05
N ARG A 64 -18.88 -10.21 1.16
CA ARG A 64 -18.15 -10.71 -0.01
C ARG A 64 -18.46 -12.19 -0.20
N LEU A 65 -19.35 -12.51 -1.15
CA LEU A 65 -19.57 -13.88 -1.61
C LEU A 65 -18.53 -14.19 -2.69
N ALA A 66 -17.38 -14.77 -2.33
CA ALA A 66 -16.39 -15.20 -3.31
C ALA A 66 -16.83 -16.54 -3.93
N THR A 67 -17.20 -16.54 -5.21
CA THR A 67 -17.52 -17.77 -5.97
C THR A 67 -16.30 -18.53 -6.48
N ASP A 68 -15.09 -17.94 -6.44
CA ASP A 68 -13.83 -18.59 -6.85
C ASP A 68 -12.66 -18.26 -5.90
N ALA A 69 -12.81 -18.58 -4.61
CA ALA A 69 -11.70 -18.46 -3.67
C ALA A 69 -10.80 -19.70 -3.72
N LEU A 70 -9.50 -19.49 -3.99
CA LEU A 70 -8.42 -20.28 -3.41
C LEU A 70 -8.77 -20.55 -1.93
N LYS A 71 -8.56 -21.80 -1.47
CA LYS A 71 -9.00 -22.40 -0.20
C LYS A 71 -8.65 -21.66 1.12
N THR A 72 -8.17 -20.43 1.07
CA THR A 72 -7.63 -19.67 2.20
C THR A 72 -8.40 -18.39 2.56
N VAL A 73 -9.44 -18.00 1.82
CA VAL A 73 -10.26 -16.82 2.14
C VAL A 73 -11.50 -17.22 2.93
N ASP A 74 -11.68 -16.66 4.12
CA ASP A 74 -12.89 -16.84 4.94
C ASP A 74 -14.12 -16.30 4.16
N LEU A 75 -14.98 -17.23 3.74
CA LEU A 75 -16.12 -17.03 2.84
C LEU A 75 -17.25 -16.19 3.47
N ASN A 76 -17.11 -15.77 4.73
CA ASN A 76 -18.12 -15.00 5.48
C ASN A 76 -17.59 -13.67 6.04
N SER A 77 -16.58 -13.07 5.41
CA SER A 77 -16.09 -11.75 5.82
C SER A 77 -17.04 -10.62 5.39
N LEU A 78 -17.18 -9.62 6.25
CA LEU A 78 -17.82 -8.35 5.97
C LEU A 78 -16.76 -7.32 5.61
N THR A 79 -17.04 -6.45 4.64
CA THR A 79 -16.21 -5.28 4.36
C THR A 79 -16.98 -4.03 4.75
N LEU A 80 -16.47 -3.32 5.74
CA LEU A 80 -16.96 -2.03 6.20
C LEU A 80 -16.17 -0.93 5.47
N THR A 81 -16.86 -0.08 4.75
CA THR A 81 -16.28 1.04 4.01
C THR A 81 -16.79 2.35 4.60
N ILE A 82 -15.89 3.28 4.88
CA ILE A 82 -16.19 4.59 5.49
C ILE A 82 -15.64 5.67 4.55
N TRP A 83 -16.51 6.57 4.09
CA TRP A 83 -16.14 7.70 3.24
C TRP A 83 -16.11 9.00 4.05
N PHE A 84 -14.93 9.63 4.10
CA PHE A 84 -14.73 10.93 4.75
C PHE A 84 -14.72 12.03 3.71
N ALA A 85 -15.87 12.66 3.45
CA ALA A 85 -16.07 13.63 2.39
C ALA A 85 -15.85 15.07 2.87
N GLN A 86 -15.20 15.89 2.06
CA GLN A 86 -15.08 17.33 2.23
C GLN A 86 -15.81 18.05 1.10
N LYS A 87 -16.55 19.10 1.46
CA LYS A 87 -17.28 19.95 0.51
C LYS A 87 -16.38 21.06 -0.02
N ASP A 88 -16.52 21.39 -1.30
CA ASP A 88 -15.97 22.60 -1.93
C ASP A 88 -14.44 22.76 -1.80
N VAL A 89 -13.68 21.65 -1.66
CA VAL A 89 -12.21 21.65 -1.63
C VAL A 89 -11.68 20.59 -2.57
N GLU A 90 -10.77 20.99 -3.45
CA GLU A 90 -9.98 20.08 -4.26
C GLU A 90 -8.99 19.36 -3.34
N LEU A 91 -9.13 18.04 -3.22
CA LEU A 91 -8.20 17.26 -2.42
C LEU A 91 -6.84 17.20 -3.15
N PRO A 92 -5.73 17.20 -2.40
CA PRO A 92 -4.44 16.87 -2.99
C PRO A 92 -4.50 15.52 -3.70
N GLU A 93 -3.73 15.35 -4.77
CA GLU A 93 -3.66 14.11 -5.56
C GLU A 93 -3.34 12.88 -4.70
N HIS A 94 -2.64 13.11 -3.58
CA HIS A 94 -2.36 12.09 -2.58
C HIS A 94 -2.75 12.58 -1.18
N VAL A 95 -3.42 11.71 -0.42
CA VAL A 95 -3.89 12.00 0.95
C VAL A 95 -3.44 10.87 1.87
N LEU A 96 -2.82 11.22 2.99
CA LEU A 96 -2.51 10.29 4.08
C LEU A 96 -3.71 10.20 5.03
N VAL A 97 -4.04 8.97 5.41
CA VAL A 97 -5.16 8.64 6.30
C VAL A 97 -4.65 7.75 7.42
N HIS A 98 -5.00 8.09 8.66
CA HIS A 98 -4.69 7.32 9.87
C HIS A 98 -5.95 7.15 10.70
N LEU A 99 -6.45 5.92 10.81
CA LEU A 99 -7.54 5.54 11.70
C LEU A 99 -6.95 5.21 13.08
N HIS A 100 -7.41 5.81 14.16
CA HIS A 100 -6.90 5.52 15.50
C HIS A 100 -8.01 5.59 16.55
N ASP A 101 -7.72 5.11 17.75
CA ASP A 101 -8.68 5.05 18.86
C ASP A 101 -10.00 4.35 18.49
N LEU A 102 -9.93 3.35 17.60
CA LEU A 102 -11.08 2.57 17.17
C LEU A 102 -11.60 1.73 18.35
N ALA A 103 -12.84 1.96 18.75
CA ALA A 103 -13.52 1.17 19.76
C ALA A 103 -13.75 -0.26 19.26
N VAL A 104 -13.98 -1.19 20.19
CA VAL A 104 -14.34 -2.57 19.84
C VAL A 104 -15.62 -2.55 19.00
N ILE A 105 -15.54 -3.14 17.81
CA ILE A 105 -16.68 -3.30 16.92
C ILE A 105 -17.39 -4.60 17.27
N GLU A 106 -18.63 -4.50 17.72
CA GLU A 106 -19.46 -5.64 18.16
C GLU A 106 -20.83 -5.64 17.47
N ASP A 107 -21.36 -6.83 17.23
CA ASP A 107 -22.77 -6.97 16.85
C ASP A 107 -23.72 -6.83 18.04
N ASP A 108 -25.03 -6.77 17.77
CA ASP A 108 -26.09 -6.68 18.77
C ASP A 108 -26.19 -7.87 19.72
N ARG A 109 -25.47 -8.95 19.44
CA ARG A 109 -25.36 -10.15 20.29
C ARG A 109 -24.08 -10.18 21.13
N GLY A 110 -23.20 -9.19 20.97
CA GLY A 110 -21.96 -9.04 21.72
C GLY A 110 -20.78 -9.82 21.14
N LYS A 111 -20.88 -10.31 19.90
CA LYS A 111 -19.73 -10.90 19.20
C LYS A 111 -18.85 -9.78 18.66
N ARG A 112 -17.56 -9.86 18.96
CA ARG A 112 -16.55 -8.98 18.38
C ARG A 112 -16.35 -9.31 16.90
N LEU A 113 -16.45 -8.29 16.06
CA LEU A 113 -16.35 -8.41 14.60
C LEU A 113 -14.97 -8.06 14.07
N LEU A 114 -14.10 -7.48 14.90
CA LEU A 114 -12.73 -7.18 14.54
C LEU A 114 -11.80 -7.89 15.53
N SER A 115 -11.00 -8.83 15.04
CA SER A 115 -10.04 -9.55 15.87
C SER A 115 -8.76 -8.72 16.12
N ASP A 116 -8.03 -9.03 17.19
CA ASP A 116 -6.74 -8.40 17.47
C ASP A 116 -5.72 -8.61 16.33
N GLU A 117 -5.83 -9.73 15.62
CA GLU A 117 -5.00 -10.04 14.44
C GLU A 117 -5.41 -9.17 13.24
N GLN A 118 -6.70 -8.96 13.02
CA GLN A 118 -7.19 -8.04 11.98
C GLN A 118 -6.83 -6.59 12.29
N LEU A 119 -6.92 -6.15 13.56
CA LEU A 119 -6.41 -4.86 14.03
C LEU A 119 -4.91 -4.72 13.77
N LYS A 120 -4.13 -5.80 13.99
CA LYS A 120 -2.70 -5.81 13.69
C LYS A 120 -2.41 -5.72 12.18
N ASN A 121 -3.32 -6.14 11.33
CA ASN A 121 -3.12 -6.18 9.88
C ASN A 121 -3.81 -5.02 9.14
N ALA A 122 -4.70 -4.28 9.81
CA ALA A 122 -5.33 -3.07 9.26
C ALA A 122 -4.31 -1.93 9.14
N HIS A 123 -3.79 -1.74 7.92
CA HIS A 123 -2.70 -0.79 7.63
C HIS A 123 -3.01 0.64 8.06
N TYR A 124 -4.24 1.11 7.82
CA TYR A 124 -4.67 2.45 8.22
C TYR A 124 -4.75 2.64 9.74
N ILE A 125 -4.76 1.57 10.55
CA ILE A 125 -4.90 1.67 12.01
C ILE A 125 -3.57 1.95 12.70
N LYS A 126 -2.49 1.38 12.15
CA LYS A 126 -1.17 1.41 12.77
C LYS A 126 -0.45 2.73 12.56
N GLU A 127 -0.61 3.31 11.37
CA GLU A 127 0.13 4.50 10.96
C GLU A 127 -0.58 5.22 9.81
N PRO A 128 -0.23 6.48 9.52
CA PRO A 128 -0.72 7.19 8.36
C PRO A 128 -0.31 6.51 7.06
N ARG A 129 -1.28 6.27 6.17
CA ARG A 129 -1.06 5.63 4.87
C ARG A 129 -1.70 6.41 3.72
N PRO A 130 -1.11 6.44 2.52
CA PRO A 130 -1.80 6.95 1.35
C PRO A 130 -3.08 6.15 1.13
N THR A 131 -4.22 6.83 0.95
CA THR A 131 -5.42 6.11 0.54
C THR A 131 -5.29 5.64 -0.92
N GLY A 132 -5.72 4.40 -1.18
CA GLY A 132 -5.83 3.89 -2.54
C GLY A 132 -7.08 4.38 -3.28
N MET A 133 -8.00 5.08 -2.60
CA MET A 133 -9.29 5.47 -3.18
C MET A 133 -9.78 6.83 -2.67
N ILE A 134 -9.99 7.74 -3.62
CA ILE A 134 -10.72 9.01 -3.44
C ILE A 134 -12.08 8.86 -4.11
N LYS A 135 -13.16 9.06 -3.35
CA LYS A 135 -14.53 9.08 -3.87
C LYS A 135 -14.97 10.53 -4.02
N THR A 136 -15.54 10.85 -5.17
CA THR A 136 -16.11 12.17 -5.48
C THR A 136 -17.57 11.99 -5.89
N ALA A 137 -18.49 12.55 -5.11
CA ALA A 137 -19.91 12.47 -5.37
C ALA A 137 -20.62 13.69 -4.77
N ARG A 138 -21.71 14.14 -5.41
CA ARG A 138 -22.60 15.21 -4.90
C ARG A 138 -21.88 16.51 -4.49
N GLY A 139 -20.81 16.88 -5.20
CA GLY A 139 -20.01 18.08 -4.91
C GLY A 139 -19.10 17.95 -3.68
N LYS A 140 -18.92 16.74 -3.14
CA LYS A 140 -17.94 16.42 -2.11
C LYS A 140 -16.87 15.47 -2.67
N SER A 141 -15.65 15.55 -2.13
CA SER A 141 -14.57 14.61 -2.42
C SER A 141 -13.88 14.18 -1.13
N GLY A 142 -13.42 12.94 -1.05
CA GLY A 142 -12.96 12.37 0.21
C GLY A 142 -12.22 11.05 0.09
N PRO A 143 -11.25 10.77 0.99
CA PRO A 143 -10.69 9.44 1.11
C PRO A 143 -11.71 8.42 1.60
N VAL A 144 -11.56 7.19 1.11
CA VAL A 144 -12.33 6.05 1.56
C VAL A 144 -11.42 5.06 2.29
N ILE A 145 -11.85 4.60 3.46
CA ILE A 145 -11.20 3.53 4.23
C ILE A 145 -12.07 2.28 4.15
N SER A 146 -11.44 1.12 3.97
CA SER A 146 -12.10 -0.17 4.06
C SER A 146 -11.47 -1.04 5.13
N LEU A 147 -12.30 -1.64 5.98
CA LEU A 147 -11.94 -2.57 7.04
C LEU A 147 -12.60 -3.92 6.78
N GLN A 148 -11.83 -5.00 6.91
CA GLN A 148 -12.36 -6.35 6.90
C GLN A 148 -12.78 -6.75 8.31
N LEU A 149 -14.03 -7.15 8.45
CA LEU A 149 -14.63 -7.64 9.68
C LEU A 149 -14.94 -9.13 9.54
N SER A 150 -14.86 -9.86 10.65
CA SER A 150 -15.38 -11.21 10.77
C SER A 150 -16.89 -11.26 10.55
N ALA A 151 -17.39 -12.46 10.20
CA ALA A 151 -18.81 -12.72 10.11
C ALA A 151 -19.54 -12.36 11.43
N PRO A 152 -20.75 -11.79 11.38
CA PRO A 152 -21.54 -11.55 12.58
C PRO A 152 -22.08 -12.87 13.18
N ASP A 153 -22.67 -12.81 14.38
CA ASP A 153 -23.37 -13.94 14.97
C ASP A 153 -24.63 -14.32 14.17
N ARG A 154 -25.05 -15.58 14.27
CA ARG A 154 -26.25 -16.06 13.58
C ARG A 154 -27.46 -15.30 14.14
N ASN A 155 -28.18 -14.58 13.28
CA ASN A 155 -29.30 -13.70 13.60
C ASN A 155 -28.95 -12.41 14.36
N ALA A 156 -27.70 -11.95 14.31
CA ALA A 156 -27.40 -10.56 14.58
C ALA A 156 -28.07 -9.67 13.51
N ALA A 157 -28.62 -8.53 13.90
CA ALA A 157 -29.30 -7.61 12.99
C ALA A 157 -28.52 -6.32 12.74
N VAL A 158 -27.70 -5.89 13.71
CA VAL A 158 -26.94 -4.64 13.62
C VAL A 158 -25.55 -4.76 14.23
N ILE A 159 -24.62 -3.91 13.77
CA ILE A 159 -23.41 -3.54 14.50
C ILE A 159 -23.81 -2.47 15.53
N ARG A 160 -23.57 -2.73 16.81
CA ARG A 160 -24.01 -1.85 17.91
C ARG A 160 -23.43 -0.46 17.79
N SER A 161 -22.13 -0.38 17.57
CA SER A 161 -21.43 0.89 17.44
C SER A 161 -20.16 0.78 16.62
N LEU A 162 -19.88 1.83 15.85
CA LEU A 162 -18.62 2.08 15.18
C LEU A 162 -18.12 3.46 15.60
N LYS A 163 -17.08 3.48 16.44
CA LYS A 163 -16.56 4.71 17.03
C LYS A 163 -15.05 4.74 16.93
N GLY A 164 -14.50 5.90 16.60
CA GLY A 164 -13.05 6.10 16.57
C GLY A 164 -12.69 7.50 16.11
N LYS A 165 -11.42 7.65 15.75
CA LYS A 165 -10.88 8.88 15.20
C LYS A 165 -10.19 8.60 13.89
N VAL A 166 -10.29 9.53 12.95
CA VAL A 166 -9.46 9.52 11.76
C VAL A 166 -8.67 10.81 11.69
N THR A 167 -7.40 10.72 11.31
CA THR A 167 -6.58 11.86 10.92
C THR A 167 -6.35 11.80 9.41
N ILE A 168 -6.73 12.86 8.72
CA ILE A 168 -6.60 13.03 7.27
C ILE A 168 -5.65 14.19 7.01
N SER A 169 -4.69 14.02 6.11
CA SER A 169 -3.69 15.04 5.79
C SER A 169 -3.25 14.97 4.34
N GLY A 170 -2.76 16.08 3.80
CA GLY A 170 -2.04 16.05 2.52
C GLY A 170 -0.70 15.35 2.67
N ILE A 171 -0.12 14.91 1.54
CA ILE A 171 1.25 14.38 1.53
C ILE A 171 2.25 15.50 1.26
N GLY A 172 3.13 15.74 2.23
CA GLY A 172 4.35 16.51 2.06
C GLY A 172 5.54 15.62 1.81
N MET A 173 6.55 16.16 1.13
CA MET A 173 7.85 15.52 0.97
C MET A 173 8.88 16.23 1.83
N GLU A 174 9.54 15.47 2.70
CA GLU A 174 10.66 15.95 3.47
C GLU A 174 11.95 15.35 2.94
N HIS A 175 12.87 16.24 2.57
CA HIS A 175 14.15 15.88 1.97
C HIS A 175 15.26 15.95 3.02
N ILE A 176 15.94 14.83 3.23
CA ILE A 176 17.06 14.70 4.14
C ILE A 176 18.30 14.41 3.31
N GLU A 177 19.32 15.26 3.49
CA GLU A 177 20.58 15.18 2.77
C GLU A 177 21.71 14.86 3.72
N LEU A 178 22.39 13.74 3.46
CA LEU A 178 23.53 13.29 4.26
C LEU A 178 24.78 13.36 3.39
N THR A 179 25.54 14.44 3.58
CA THR A 179 26.73 14.76 2.76
C THR A 179 27.97 14.00 3.19
N ASP A 180 28.12 13.71 4.49
CA ASP A 180 29.27 12.97 5.02
C ASP A 180 29.01 11.46 5.03
N LEU A 181 29.08 10.84 3.84
CA LEU A 181 28.84 9.41 3.65
C LEU A 181 29.80 8.53 4.48
N SER A 182 30.98 9.03 4.84
CA SER A 182 31.98 8.28 5.61
C SER A 182 31.53 7.98 7.05
N LYS A 183 30.57 8.75 7.57
CA LYS A 183 29.97 8.54 8.89
C LYS A 183 28.87 7.47 8.88
N LEU A 184 28.36 7.10 7.70
CA LEU A 184 27.26 6.14 7.56
C LEU A 184 27.79 4.70 7.62
N LYS A 185 28.02 4.21 8.85
CA LYS A 185 28.60 2.90 9.13
C LYS A 185 27.60 1.87 9.70
N GLY A 186 26.30 2.09 9.45
CA GLY A 186 25.22 1.24 9.95
C GLY A 186 24.63 1.66 11.30
N GLY A 187 25.09 2.79 11.85
CA GLY A 187 24.48 3.44 13.01
C GLY A 187 23.19 4.16 12.66
N LEU A 188 22.49 4.63 13.70
CA LEU A 188 21.29 5.46 13.56
C LEU A 188 21.68 6.82 12.97
N ILE A 189 20.89 7.33 12.03
CA ILE A 189 21.12 8.67 11.49
C ILE A 189 20.66 9.69 12.52
N GLU A 190 21.58 10.54 12.97
CA GLU A 190 21.29 11.64 13.88
C GLU A 190 20.79 12.86 13.08
N ASP A 191 19.50 12.87 12.75
CA ASP A 191 18.79 14.03 12.18
C ASP A 191 17.46 14.22 12.93
N GLU A 192 17.19 15.44 13.43
CA GLU A 192 15.97 15.71 14.22
C GLU A 192 14.69 15.37 13.44
N ARG A 193 14.73 15.45 12.10
CA ARG A 193 13.60 15.12 11.23
C ARG A 193 13.27 13.63 11.19
N LEU A 194 14.22 12.77 11.58
CA LEU A 194 14.12 11.31 11.66
C LEU A 194 13.76 10.79 13.05
N LYS A 195 13.51 11.66 14.04
CA LYS A 195 13.27 11.25 15.44
C LYS A 195 12.13 10.25 15.59
N ASP A 196 11.04 10.45 14.86
CA ASP A 196 9.85 9.58 14.88
C ASP A 196 9.93 8.45 13.84
N PHE A 197 11.00 8.41 13.05
CA PHE A 197 11.23 7.41 12.00
C PHE A 197 12.72 7.03 11.95
N PRO A 198 13.20 6.23 12.92
CA PRO A 198 14.63 5.96 13.07
C PRO A 198 15.16 5.07 11.94
N ILE A 199 16.05 5.63 11.12
CA ILE A 199 16.73 4.93 10.03
C ILE A 199 18.18 4.68 10.39
N ARG A 200 18.70 3.50 10.06
CA ARG A 200 20.15 3.25 10.04
C ARG A 200 20.65 3.17 8.61
N ALA A 201 21.79 3.79 8.33
CA ALA A 201 22.37 3.80 7.00
C ALA A 201 23.82 3.30 7.01
N LYS A 202 24.14 2.43 6.06
CA LYS A 202 25.51 2.02 5.75
C LYS A 202 25.79 2.33 4.28
N VAL A 203 26.90 3.02 4.03
CA VAL A 203 27.46 3.18 2.68
C VAL A 203 28.83 2.53 2.66
N SER A 204 29.05 1.62 1.72
CA SER A 204 30.35 0.97 1.52
C SER A 204 30.69 0.83 0.04
N TYR A 205 31.99 0.66 -0.24
CA TYR A 205 32.49 0.34 -1.57
C TYR A 205 33.08 -1.07 -1.53
N GLU A 206 32.43 -2.01 -2.20
CA GLU A 206 32.71 -3.45 -2.17
C GLU A 206 32.51 -4.00 -3.60
N ASP A 207 33.36 -4.92 -4.05
CA ASP A 207 33.25 -5.56 -5.38
C ASP A 207 33.06 -4.59 -6.58
N GLU A 208 33.84 -3.50 -6.59
CA GLU A 208 33.77 -2.44 -7.60
C GLU A 208 32.41 -1.72 -7.68
N GLN A 209 31.61 -1.81 -6.61
CA GLN A 209 30.30 -1.17 -6.50
C GLN A 209 30.18 -0.36 -5.21
N THR A 210 29.46 0.75 -5.29
CA THR A 210 29.00 1.45 -4.11
C THR A 210 27.68 0.86 -3.67
N VAL A 211 27.61 0.40 -2.43
CA VAL A 211 26.43 -0.21 -1.82
C VAL A 211 25.87 0.74 -0.78
N VAL A 212 24.60 1.10 -0.93
CA VAL A 212 23.84 1.87 0.05
C VAL A 212 22.79 0.95 0.66
N LYS A 213 22.89 0.70 1.96
CA LYS A 213 21.91 -0.08 2.72
C LYS A 213 21.22 0.82 3.73
N LEU A 214 19.90 0.90 3.64
CA LEU A 214 19.04 1.44 4.69
C LEU A 214 18.39 0.30 5.46
N LEU A 215 18.47 0.37 6.77
CA LEU A 215 17.70 -0.44 7.70
C LEU A 215 16.57 0.44 8.24
N LEU A 216 15.36 0.07 7.86
CA LEU A 216 14.14 0.80 8.12
C LEU A 216 13.29 0.03 9.13
N PRO A 217 12.41 0.71 9.88
CA PRO A 217 11.36 0.04 10.64
C PRO A 217 10.56 -0.93 9.74
N GLU A 218 10.05 -2.01 10.32
CA GLU A 218 9.34 -3.10 9.62
C GLU A 218 8.22 -2.63 8.67
N LYS A 219 7.68 -1.41 8.89
CA LYS A 219 6.59 -0.80 8.12
C LYS A 219 6.99 0.62 7.74
N HIS A 220 7.63 0.78 6.58
CA HIS A 220 8.41 1.96 6.20
C HIS A 220 7.78 2.76 5.05
N ASP A 221 6.45 2.81 4.98
CA ASP A 221 5.71 3.44 3.88
C ASP A 221 5.77 4.97 3.88
N GLN A 222 6.39 5.54 4.91
CA GLN A 222 6.85 6.92 4.93
C GLN A 222 8.06 7.14 4.02
N LEU A 223 8.86 6.11 3.71
CA LEU A 223 9.95 6.26 2.76
C LEU A 223 9.40 6.26 1.33
N GLU A 224 9.46 7.41 0.65
CA GLU A 224 9.20 7.49 -0.79
C GLU A 224 10.40 6.93 -1.56
N PHE A 225 11.58 7.44 -1.23
CA PHE A 225 12.78 7.23 -2.03
C PHE A 225 14.04 7.41 -1.19
N PHE A 226 15.10 6.70 -1.56
CA PHE A 226 16.45 7.04 -1.17
C PHE A 226 17.44 6.70 -2.28
N GLY A 227 18.56 7.42 -2.33
CA GLY A 227 19.62 7.16 -3.29
C GLY A 227 20.76 8.15 -3.21
N LEU A 228 21.81 7.90 -3.98
CA LEU A 228 22.92 8.84 -4.12
C LEU A 228 22.56 9.92 -5.13
N PHE A 229 22.91 11.16 -4.80
CA PHE A 229 22.73 12.32 -5.66
C PHE A 229 24.08 12.97 -5.96
N ARG A 230 24.18 13.57 -7.14
CA ARG A 230 25.29 14.43 -7.56
C ARG A 230 24.71 15.65 -8.25
N ASN A 231 25.07 16.85 -7.78
CA ASN A 231 24.55 18.11 -8.33
C ASN A 231 23.00 18.10 -8.44
N ASP A 232 22.33 17.69 -7.36
CA ASP A 232 20.87 17.59 -7.25
C ASP A 232 20.18 16.58 -8.18
N GLN A 233 20.96 15.77 -8.91
CA GLN A 233 20.43 14.70 -9.76
C GLN A 233 20.64 13.35 -9.11
N SER A 234 19.59 12.53 -9.07
CA SER A 234 19.70 11.15 -8.60
C SER A 234 20.60 10.35 -9.56
N ILE A 235 21.56 9.64 -8.99
CA ILE A 235 22.39 8.71 -9.73
C ILE A 235 21.54 7.48 -10.01
N ARG A 236 21.53 7.00 -11.26
CA ARG A 236 20.81 5.78 -11.61
C ARG A 236 21.47 4.58 -10.96
N PRO A 237 20.75 3.76 -10.18
CA PRO A 237 21.32 2.56 -9.59
C PRO A 237 21.55 1.47 -10.63
N SER A 238 22.57 0.63 -10.39
CA SER A 238 22.84 -0.57 -11.17
C SER A 238 22.01 -1.77 -10.72
N GLY A 239 21.51 -1.75 -9.48
CA GLY A 239 20.64 -2.78 -8.93
C GLY A 239 20.03 -2.36 -7.60
N GLY A 240 19.05 -3.13 -7.14
CA GLY A 240 18.45 -2.94 -5.83
C GLY A 240 17.64 -4.17 -5.41
N HIS A 241 17.54 -4.38 -4.11
CA HIS A 241 16.72 -5.43 -3.54
C HIS A 241 16.25 -5.04 -2.13
N ILE A 242 15.10 -5.58 -1.74
CA ILE A 242 14.53 -5.42 -0.41
C ILE A 242 14.58 -6.79 0.27
N THR A 243 15.15 -6.87 1.47
CA THR A 243 15.20 -8.07 2.30
C THR A 243 14.65 -7.76 3.69
N GLY A 244 13.94 -8.71 4.30
CA GLY A 244 13.50 -8.62 5.69
C GLY A 244 14.42 -9.42 6.60
N GLU A 245 14.96 -8.79 7.65
CA GLU A 245 15.71 -9.46 8.72
C GLU A 245 15.24 -8.89 10.07
N ASP A 246 14.92 -9.75 11.03
CA ASP A 246 14.72 -9.42 12.45
C ASP A 246 13.89 -8.16 12.75
N GLY A 247 12.64 -8.11 12.28
CA GLY A 247 11.77 -6.97 12.63
C GLY A 247 12.08 -5.67 11.87
N MET A 248 13.01 -5.69 10.92
CA MET A 248 13.43 -4.53 10.13
C MET A 248 13.40 -4.85 8.64
N THR A 249 13.09 -3.84 7.83
CA THR A 249 13.26 -3.96 6.38
C THR A 249 14.59 -3.37 5.97
N SER A 250 15.43 -4.20 5.33
CA SER A 250 16.65 -3.79 4.68
C SER A 250 16.36 -3.45 3.23
N SER A 251 16.55 -2.19 2.85
CA SER A 251 16.49 -1.75 1.45
C SER A 251 17.90 -1.45 0.97
N VAL A 252 18.32 -2.11 -0.10
CA VAL A 252 19.69 -2.04 -0.63
C VAL A 252 19.64 -1.53 -2.06
N VAL A 253 20.49 -0.54 -2.34
CA VAL A 253 20.70 0.01 -3.69
C VAL A 253 22.19 -0.02 -4.00
N THR A 254 22.54 -0.46 -5.21
CA THR A 254 23.93 -0.53 -5.67
C THR A 254 24.19 0.37 -6.86
N TYR A 255 25.43 0.84 -6.98
CA TYR A 255 25.90 1.69 -8.06
C TYR A 255 27.24 1.17 -8.60
N THR A 256 27.44 1.26 -9.90
CA THR A 256 28.72 0.89 -10.53
C THR A 256 29.83 1.88 -10.15
N GLY A 257 30.99 1.35 -9.75
CA GLY A 257 32.16 2.13 -9.39
C GLY A 257 32.06 2.82 -8.02
N ASP A 258 33.13 3.53 -7.65
CA ASP A 258 33.17 4.33 -6.43
C ASP A 258 32.40 5.65 -6.64
N GLN A 259 31.21 5.71 -6.03
CA GLN A 259 30.31 6.86 -6.04
C GLN A 259 30.34 7.61 -4.70
N THR A 260 31.27 7.31 -3.79
CA THR A 260 31.30 7.93 -2.45
C THR A 260 31.82 9.38 -2.47
N LYS A 261 32.48 9.79 -3.56
CA LYS A 261 33.07 11.13 -3.70
C LYS A 261 32.17 12.07 -4.48
N GLY A 262 31.98 13.29 -3.94
CA GLY A 262 31.21 14.34 -4.60
C GLY A 262 29.73 13.99 -4.75
N THR A 263 29.21 13.18 -3.84
CA THR A 263 27.80 12.77 -3.78
C THR A 263 27.29 12.92 -2.36
N PHE A 264 25.98 12.85 -2.21
CA PHE A 264 25.31 12.76 -0.91
C PHE A 264 24.21 11.71 -0.97
N LEU A 265 23.82 11.20 0.19
CA LEU A 265 22.68 10.30 0.32
C LEU A 265 21.44 11.18 0.54
N GLY A 266 20.52 11.14 -0.41
CA GLY A 266 19.20 11.73 -0.27
C GLY A 266 18.21 10.69 0.25
N ILE A 267 17.44 11.05 1.26
CA ILE A 267 16.30 10.31 1.79
C ILE A 267 15.07 11.20 1.68
N ILE A 268 14.01 10.71 1.05
CA ILE A 268 12.75 11.44 0.85
C ILE A 268 11.67 10.72 1.63
N LEU A 269 11.12 11.42 2.64
CA LEU A 269 10.04 10.93 3.47
C LEU A 269 8.72 11.62 3.14
N ARG A 270 7.64 10.86 3.14
CA ARG A 270 6.27 11.34 3.16
C ARG A 270 5.93 11.80 4.57
N LYS A 271 5.46 13.03 4.70
CA LYS A 271 4.94 13.59 5.96
C LYS A 271 3.51 14.07 5.81
N MET A 272 2.77 14.04 6.92
CA MET A 272 1.43 14.61 6.99
C MET A 272 1.54 16.15 6.96
N ILE A 273 0.88 16.79 5.99
CA ILE A 273 0.71 18.24 5.94
C ILE A 273 -0.71 18.60 6.37
N ASP A 274 -0.83 19.61 7.23
CA ASP A 274 -2.10 20.14 7.75
C ASP A 274 -3.05 19.03 8.24
N PRO A 275 -2.62 18.16 9.17
CA PRO A 275 -3.43 17.05 9.62
C PRO A 275 -4.71 17.52 10.29
N LYS A 276 -5.82 16.90 9.91
CA LYS A 276 -7.15 17.14 10.48
C LYS A 276 -7.69 15.87 11.09
N THR A 277 -7.98 15.94 12.39
CA THR A 277 -8.58 14.83 13.13
C THR A 277 -10.10 14.99 13.21
N ILE A 278 -10.81 13.90 12.99
CA ILE A 278 -12.26 13.80 13.01
C ILE A 278 -12.63 12.68 13.97
N ASP A 279 -13.45 12.99 14.96
CA ASP A 279 -14.10 11.97 15.78
C ASP A 279 -15.37 11.49 15.05
N PHE A 280 -15.59 10.19 14.97
CA PHE A 280 -16.82 9.62 14.41
C PHE A 280 -17.45 8.62 15.36
N GLU A 281 -18.78 8.57 15.37
CA GLU A 281 -19.56 7.60 16.13
C GLU A 281 -20.85 7.29 15.37
N PHE A 282 -21.04 6.01 15.05
CA PHE A 282 -22.26 5.46 14.49
C PHE A 282 -22.81 4.42 15.44
N LYS A 283 -24.13 4.29 15.46
CA LYS A 283 -24.87 3.31 16.24
C LYS A 283 -25.85 2.57 15.36
N ASP A 284 -26.13 1.33 15.74
CA ASP A 284 -27.18 0.51 15.15
C ASP A 284 -27.07 0.39 13.61
N ILE A 285 -25.85 0.15 13.11
CA ILE A 285 -25.61 -0.03 11.66
C ILE A 285 -26.18 -1.37 11.24
N SER A 286 -27.17 -1.40 10.34
CA SER A 286 -27.79 -2.66 9.93
C SER A 286 -26.81 -3.58 9.20
N LEU A 287 -26.92 -4.87 9.52
CA LEU A 287 -26.20 -5.94 8.83
C LEU A 287 -26.99 -6.37 7.58
N PRO A 288 -26.31 -6.71 6.47
CA PRO A 288 -26.93 -7.24 5.27
C PRO A 288 -27.43 -8.69 5.44
#